data_AF-A0A6J7A4W3-F1
#
_entry.id   AF-A0A6J7A4W3-F1
#
_cell.length_a   1.000
_cell.length_b   1.000
_cell.length_c   1.000
_cell.angle_alpha   90.00
_cell.angle_beta   90.00
_cell.angle_gamma   90.00
#
_symmetry.space_group_name_H-M   'P 1'
#
loop_
_entity.id
_entity.type
_entity.pdbx_description
1 polymer ?
#
loop_
_entity_poly.entity_id
_entity_poly.type
_entity_poly.pdbx_seq_one_letter_code
_entity_poly.pdbx_strand_id
1 'polypeptide(L)'
;MLAGHRRKVRVINRTPNGSLGEKLTLDLLQCFSWFNPEAAVLYLHTKGASHERRHPQVDDWRQLMTYFVVERHADCLEALRTHDVVGCEFLPEPYPHFSGNFWWATAAHLGRLGPVPGDNRHAAEAWLFSRPSVRTFNLHDSGVNHYEATYGRDRYAPPA
;
A
#
# COMPACT_ATOMS: atom_id res chain seq x y z
N MET A 1 2.59 -34.89 6.02
CA MET A 1 3.03 -34.92 4.60
C MET A 1 2.21 -33.90 3.83
N LEU A 2 2.71 -32.67 3.64
CA LEU A 2 2.05 -31.64 2.81
C LEU A 2 2.53 -31.80 1.36
N ALA A 3 1.98 -32.80 0.66
CA ALA A 3 2.23 -33.00 -0.76
C ALA A 3 1.37 -32.02 -1.57
N GLY A 4 2.00 -31.13 -2.35
CA GLY A 4 1.35 -30.48 -3.49
C GLY A 4 1.27 -28.95 -3.52
N HIS A 5 1.76 -28.20 -2.53
CA HIS A 5 1.81 -26.74 -2.65
C HIS A 5 3.06 -26.30 -3.43
N ARG A 6 2.86 -25.89 -4.69
CA ARG A 6 3.83 -25.03 -5.40
C ARG A 6 4.23 -23.89 -4.47
N ARG A 7 5.51 -23.45 -4.50
CA ARG A 7 5.94 -22.23 -3.80
C ARG A 7 5.03 -21.08 -4.22
N LYS A 8 4.12 -20.68 -3.33
CA LYS A 8 3.22 -19.53 -3.52
C LYS A 8 3.94 -18.19 -3.32
N VAL A 9 5.12 -18.23 -2.70
CA VAL A 9 5.95 -17.07 -2.40
C VAL A 9 7.32 -17.25 -3.05
N ARG A 10 7.78 -16.20 -3.72
CA ARG A 10 9.11 -16.09 -4.30
C ARG A 10 9.77 -14.82 -3.76
N VAL A 11 10.94 -14.97 -3.16
CA VAL A 11 11.78 -13.82 -2.82
C VAL A 11 12.48 -13.36 -4.09
N ILE A 12 12.19 -12.13 -4.52
CA ILE A 12 12.75 -11.54 -5.75
C ILE A 12 14.03 -10.76 -5.43
N ASN A 13 14.06 -10.07 -4.29
CA ASN A 13 15.21 -9.31 -3.85
C ASN A 13 15.35 -9.33 -2.32
N ARG A 14 16.58 -9.16 -1.84
CA ARG A 14 16.97 -9.10 -0.43
C ARG A 14 18.18 -8.19 -0.30
N THR A 15 18.18 -7.36 0.73
CA THR A 15 19.35 -6.56 1.13
C THR A 15 19.54 -6.67 2.64
N PRO A 16 20.78 -6.67 3.15
CA PRO A 16 21.04 -6.44 4.57
C PRO A 16 20.93 -4.96 4.95
N ASN A 17 20.92 -4.02 3.98
CA ASN A 17 20.82 -2.60 4.25
C ASN A 17 19.37 -2.17 4.53
N GLY A 18 19.02 -2.06 5.82
CA GLY A 18 17.70 -1.61 6.27
C GLY A 18 17.38 -0.14 5.96
N SER A 19 18.37 0.70 5.64
CA SER A 19 18.14 2.12 5.34
C SER A 19 17.35 2.35 4.06
N LEU A 20 17.30 1.35 3.17
CA LEU A 20 16.57 1.41 1.91
C LEU A 20 15.05 1.34 2.10
N GLY A 21 14.58 0.83 3.25
CA GLY A 21 13.17 0.76 3.60
C GLY A 21 12.27 0.30 2.44
N GLU A 22 11.23 1.09 2.17
CA GLU A 22 10.24 0.85 1.12
C GLU A 22 10.78 1.07 -0.30
N LYS A 23 11.76 1.97 -0.47
CA LYS A 23 12.30 2.39 -1.77
C LYS A 23 12.77 1.22 -2.62
N LEU A 24 13.46 0.26 -2.02
CA LEU A 24 13.97 -0.92 -2.73
C LEU A 24 12.85 -1.72 -3.40
N THR A 25 11.74 -1.90 -2.70
CA THR A 25 10.58 -2.64 -3.22
C THR A 25 9.87 -1.84 -4.29
N LEU A 26 9.67 -0.53 -4.08
CA LEU A 26 8.97 0.34 -5.02
C LEU A 26 9.74 0.53 -6.35
N ASP A 27 11.06 0.68 -6.31
CA ASP A 27 11.88 0.77 -7.54
C ASP A 27 11.82 -0.54 -8.36
N LEU A 28 11.84 -1.69 -7.68
CA LEU A 28 11.67 -2.99 -8.35
C LEU A 28 10.26 -3.16 -8.90
N LEU A 29 9.26 -2.66 -8.17
CA LEU A 29 7.86 -2.72 -8.57
C LEU A 29 7.60 -1.88 -9.81
N GLN A 30 8.22 -0.71 -9.91
CA GLN A 30 8.20 0.13 -11.11
C GLN A 30 8.73 -0.64 -12.31
N CYS A 31 9.91 -1.26 -12.18
CA CYS A 31 10.54 -2.02 -13.25
C CYS A 31 9.68 -3.23 -13.67
N PHE A 32 9.17 -3.99 -12.69
CA PHE A 32 8.23 -5.07 -12.95
C PHE A 32 7.00 -4.58 -13.73
N SER A 33 6.43 -3.45 -13.31
CA SER A 33 5.21 -2.91 -13.88
C SER A 33 5.41 -2.40 -15.31
N TRP A 34 6.60 -1.88 -15.62
CA TRP A 34 6.99 -1.50 -16.99
C TRP A 34 6.86 -2.67 -17.97
N PHE A 35 7.27 -3.87 -17.55
CA PHE A 35 7.22 -5.08 -18.38
C PHE A 35 5.90 -5.85 -18.28
N ASN A 36 5.01 -5.49 -17.35
CA ASN A 36 3.77 -6.22 -17.06
C ASN A 36 2.58 -5.25 -16.93
N PRO A 37 2.26 -4.42 -17.94
CA PRO A 37 1.30 -3.31 -17.82
C PRO A 37 -0.14 -3.76 -17.49
N GLU A 38 -0.50 -5.01 -17.81
CA GLU A 38 -1.82 -5.59 -17.56
C GLU A 38 -2.02 -6.09 -16.11
N ALA A 39 -0.98 -6.06 -15.27
CA ALA A 39 -1.07 -6.56 -13.91
C ALA A 39 -1.81 -5.57 -12.98
N ALA A 40 -2.57 -6.11 -12.04
CA ALA A 40 -2.98 -5.41 -10.83
C ALA A 40 -1.98 -5.71 -9.71
N VAL A 41 -1.54 -4.67 -9.02
CA VAL A 41 -0.47 -4.76 -8.04
C VAL A 41 -0.98 -4.35 -6.67
N LEU A 42 -0.80 -5.21 -5.68
CA LEU A 42 -0.97 -4.89 -4.26
C LEU A 42 0.40 -4.59 -3.64
N TYR A 43 0.53 -3.42 -3.03
CA TYR A 43 1.68 -3.04 -2.22
C TYR A 43 1.32 -3.00 -0.73
N LEU A 44 2.14 -3.66 0.07
CA LEU A 44 2.07 -3.69 1.53
C LEU A 44 3.49 -3.56 2.08
N HIS A 45 3.64 -2.96 3.25
CA HIS A 45 4.92 -2.89 3.97
C HIS A 45 4.75 -3.17 5.46
N THR A 46 5.86 -3.22 6.18
CA THR A 46 5.89 -3.57 7.60
C THR A 46 5.56 -2.36 8.48
N LYS A 47 4.39 -1.75 8.29
CA LYS A 47 3.95 -0.57 9.04
C LYS A 47 4.13 -0.80 10.55
N GLY A 48 4.82 0.14 11.19
CA GLY A 48 5.09 0.13 12.62
C GLY A 48 6.26 -0.75 13.08
N ALA A 49 6.94 -1.46 12.19
CA ALA A 49 8.10 -2.29 12.55
C ALA A 49 9.30 -1.50 13.10
N SER A 50 9.33 -0.19 12.90
CA SER A 50 10.35 0.70 13.46
C SER A 50 10.06 1.15 14.89
N HIS A 51 8.86 0.89 15.43
CA HIS A 51 8.53 1.25 16.81
C HIS A 51 9.11 0.23 17.79
N GLU A 52 9.77 0.71 18.84
CA GLU A 52 10.27 -0.15 19.92
C GLU A 52 9.14 -0.79 20.73
N ARG A 53 7.96 -0.13 20.76
CA ARG A 53 6.80 -0.55 21.54
C ARG A 53 5.60 -0.73 20.63
N ARG A 54 4.70 -1.60 21.06
CA ARG A 54 3.41 -1.81 20.42
C ARG A 54 2.50 -0.62 20.72
N HIS A 55 1.87 -0.09 19.68
CA HIS A 55 0.91 1.01 19.77
C HIS A 55 -0.46 0.50 19.28
N PRO A 56 -1.47 0.37 20.16
CA PRO A 56 -2.78 -0.17 19.80
C PRO A 56 -3.42 0.54 18.59
N GLN A 57 -3.26 1.87 18.50
CA GLN A 57 -3.76 2.65 17.37
C GLN A 57 -3.10 2.29 16.03
N VAL A 58 -1.81 1.92 16.04
CA VAL A 58 -1.09 1.47 14.83
C VAL A 58 -1.53 0.06 14.43
N ASP A 59 -1.87 -0.80 15.40
CA ASP A 59 -2.42 -2.12 15.12
C ASP A 59 -3.82 -2.05 14.54
N ASP A 60 -4.67 -1.18 15.08
CA ASP A 60 -6.00 -0.90 14.54
C ASP A 60 -5.89 -0.36 13.12
N TRP A 61 -4.97 0.58 12.88
CA TRP A 61 -4.75 1.14 11.56
C TRP A 61 -4.27 0.09 10.55
N ARG A 62 -3.35 -0.79 10.95
CA ARG A 62 -2.94 -1.95 10.12
C ARG A 62 -4.11 -2.87 9.79
N GLN A 63 -4.97 -3.16 10.77
CA GLN A 63 -6.16 -3.98 10.56
C GLN A 63 -7.15 -3.33 9.60
N LEU A 64 -7.37 -2.01 9.73
CA LEU A 64 -8.21 -1.23 8.81
C LEU A 64 -7.68 -1.32 7.38
N MET A 65 -6.39 -1.00 7.19
CA MET A 65 -5.78 -1.07 5.85
C MET A 65 -5.86 -2.48 5.28
N THR A 66 -5.52 -3.51 6.07
CA THR A 66 -5.57 -4.93 5.65
C THR A 66 -6.98 -5.35 5.27
N TYR A 67 -8.00 -4.93 6.02
CA TYR A 67 -9.39 -5.23 5.71
C TYR A 67 -9.78 -4.68 4.34
N PHE A 68 -9.50 -3.41 4.08
CA PHE A 68 -9.88 -2.79 2.80
C PHE A 68 -9.06 -3.27 1.61
N VAL A 69 -7.74 -3.46 1.75
CA VAL A 69 -6.89 -3.81 0.59
C VAL A 69 -6.65 -5.31 0.44
N VAL A 70 -6.86 -6.15 1.46
CA VAL A 70 -6.64 -7.60 1.38
C VAL A 70 -7.95 -8.37 1.48
N GLU A 71 -8.72 -8.16 2.54
CA GLU A 71 -9.98 -8.91 2.72
C GLU A 71 -11.01 -8.50 1.66
N ARG A 72 -11.12 -7.21 1.37
CA ARG A 72 -11.98 -6.63 0.33
C ARG A 72 -11.29 -6.45 -1.02
N HIS A 73 -10.28 -7.27 -1.35
CA HIS A 73 -9.52 -7.15 -2.61
C HIS A 73 -10.39 -7.15 -3.88
N ALA A 74 -11.56 -7.81 -3.87
CA ALA A 74 -12.50 -7.80 -4.99
C ALA A 74 -12.97 -6.37 -5.32
N ASP A 75 -13.24 -5.55 -4.29
CA ASP A 75 -13.63 -4.15 -4.47
C ASP A 75 -12.46 -3.32 -5.03
N CYS A 76 -11.23 -3.62 -4.62
CA CYS A 76 -10.04 -2.99 -5.16
C CYS A 76 -9.88 -3.28 -6.66
N LEU A 77 -10.02 -4.55 -7.05
CA LEU A 77 -9.90 -4.98 -8.45
C LEU A 77 -11.00 -4.37 -9.32
N GLU A 78 -12.23 -4.26 -8.81
CA GLU A 78 -13.32 -3.58 -9.53
C GLU A 78 -13.03 -2.09 -9.69
N ALA A 79 -12.59 -1.40 -8.63
CA ALA A 79 -12.24 0.02 -8.70
C ALA A 79 -11.08 0.30 -9.69
N LEU A 80 -10.09 -0.60 -9.77
CA LEU A 80 -8.97 -0.50 -10.74
C LEU A 80 -9.40 -0.58 -12.22
N ARG A 81 -10.64 -0.99 -12.52
CA ARG A 81 -11.16 -0.94 -13.90
C ARG A 81 -11.32 0.49 -14.39
N THR A 82 -11.53 1.45 -13.47
CA THR A 82 -11.79 2.86 -13.80
C THR A 82 -10.80 3.83 -13.14
N HIS A 83 -10.01 3.37 -12.18
CA HIS A 83 -9.03 4.16 -11.43
C HIS A 83 -7.61 3.61 -11.61
N ASP A 84 -6.62 4.46 -11.41
CA ASP A 84 -5.21 4.07 -11.52
C ASP A 84 -4.70 3.47 -10.21
N VAL A 85 -5.23 3.96 -9.07
CA VAL A 85 -4.82 3.58 -7.72
C VAL A 85 -6.02 3.48 -6.78
N VAL A 86 -5.94 2.56 -5.82
CA VAL A 86 -6.99 2.29 -4.83
C VAL A 86 -6.36 2.08 -3.46
N GLY A 87 -6.91 2.69 -2.43
CA GLY A 87 -6.41 2.56 -1.05
C GLY A 87 -7.43 3.05 -0.05
N CYS A 88 -6.99 3.36 1.16
CA CYS A 88 -7.78 3.98 2.21
C CYS A 88 -7.01 5.14 2.85
N GLU A 89 -7.72 5.99 3.59
CA GLU A 89 -7.14 7.15 4.28
C GLU A 89 -6.35 8.07 3.31
N PHE A 90 -6.92 8.31 2.12
CA PHE A 90 -6.34 9.22 1.14
C PHE A 90 -6.33 10.66 1.64
N LEU A 91 -5.15 11.26 1.66
CA LEU A 91 -4.96 12.67 1.98
C LEU A 91 -4.40 13.40 0.75
N PRO A 92 -5.08 14.44 0.23
CA PRO A 92 -4.57 15.23 -0.90
C PRO A 92 -3.47 16.23 -0.47
N GLU A 93 -3.47 16.63 0.81
CA GLU A 93 -2.58 17.63 1.39
C GLU A 93 -1.79 17.05 2.57
N PRO A 94 -0.54 17.51 2.83
CA PRO A 94 0.22 18.53 2.08
C PRO A 94 0.82 18.00 0.76
N TYR A 95 0.67 16.70 0.51
CA TYR A 95 0.92 16.05 -0.76
C TYR A 95 0.00 14.83 -0.86
N PRO A 96 -0.39 14.40 -2.06
CA PRO A 96 -1.26 13.26 -2.24
C PRO A 96 -0.59 11.96 -1.78
N HIS A 97 -1.21 11.25 -0.85
CA HIS A 97 -0.78 9.93 -0.38
C HIS A 97 -1.94 9.15 0.24
N PHE A 98 -1.84 7.82 0.26
CA PHE A 98 -2.65 6.98 1.16
C PHE A 98 -1.93 6.86 2.50
N SER A 99 -2.56 7.35 3.56
CA SER A 99 -1.94 7.33 4.89
C SER A 99 -1.68 5.87 5.31
N GLY A 100 -0.42 5.57 5.65
CA GLY A 100 -0.01 4.21 6.01
C GLY A 100 0.53 3.38 4.83
N ASN A 101 0.41 3.88 3.60
CA ASN A 101 1.06 3.38 2.38
C ASN A 101 0.72 1.92 2.00
N PHE A 102 -0.54 1.53 2.16
CA PHE A 102 -1.08 0.25 1.67
C PHE A 102 -2.04 0.55 0.52
N TRP A 103 -1.84 -0.06 -0.64
CA TRP A 103 -2.62 0.29 -1.82
C TRP A 103 -2.58 -0.78 -2.92
N TRP A 104 -3.58 -0.73 -3.78
CA TRP A 104 -3.59 -1.35 -5.09
C TRP A 104 -3.31 -0.30 -6.18
N ALA A 105 -2.66 -0.71 -7.26
CA ALA A 105 -2.50 0.11 -8.46
C ALA A 105 -2.47 -0.72 -9.73
N THR A 106 -2.78 -0.08 -10.86
CA THR A 106 -2.53 -0.68 -12.17
C THR A 106 -1.02 -0.65 -12.47
N ALA A 107 -0.47 -1.74 -12.97
CA ALA A 107 0.92 -1.76 -13.43
C ALA A 107 1.16 -0.78 -14.58
N ALA A 108 0.17 -0.54 -15.44
CA ALA A 108 0.21 0.51 -16.45
C ALA A 108 0.47 1.91 -15.86
N HIS A 109 -0.08 2.22 -14.68
CA HIS A 109 0.23 3.45 -13.96
C HIS A 109 1.65 3.42 -13.39
N LEU A 110 1.98 2.39 -12.63
CA LEU A 110 3.27 2.25 -11.94
C LEU A 110 4.46 2.27 -12.91
N GLY A 111 4.34 1.60 -14.06
CA GLY A 111 5.39 1.56 -15.08
C GLY A 111 5.68 2.92 -15.70
N ARG A 112 4.77 3.90 -15.58
CA ARG A 112 5.00 5.28 -16.06
C ARG A 112 5.65 6.17 -15.01
N LEU A 113 5.76 5.73 -13.76
CA LEU A 113 6.42 6.50 -12.70
C LEU A 113 7.94 6.47 -12.89
N GLY A 114 8.62 7.50 -12.39
CA GLY A 114 10.09 7.48 -12.25
C GLY A 114 10.52 6.63 -11.04
N PRO A 115 11.82 6.51 -10.76
CA PRO A 115 12.30 5.94 -9.51
C PRO A 115 11.80 6.76 -8.31
N VAL A 116 11.69 6.13 -7.13
CA VAL A 116 11.35 6.86 -5.89
C VAL A 116 12.41 7.95 -5.65
N PRO A 117 12.01 9.24 -5.52
CA PRO A 117 12.97 10.33 -5.41
C PRO A 117 13.58 10.41 -4.01
N GLY A 118 14.90 10.59 -3.93
CA GLY A 118 15.61 10.77 -2.66
C GLY A 118 15.52 9.58 -1.69
N ASP A 119 15.93 9.82 -0.45
CA ASP A 119 16.08 8.78 0.60
C ASP A 119 15.12 8.99 1.80
N ASN A 120 14.16 9.90 1.68
CA ASN A 120 13.18 10.16 2.74
C ASN A 120 11.99 9.19 2.63
N ARG A 121 11.54 8.63 3.75
CA ARG A 121 10.35 7.76 3.82
C ARG A 121 9.10 8.39 3.18
N HIS A 122 8.92 9.70 3.31
CA HIS A 122 7.78 10.41 2.75
C HIS A 122 7.78 10.43 1.21
N ALA A 123 8.95 10.27 0.59
CA ALA A 123 9.03 10.12 -0.85
C ALA A 123 8.42 8.79 -1.32
N ALA A 124 8.50 7.73 -0.51
CA ALA A 124 7.84 6.46 -0.82
C ALA A 124 6.31 6.58 -0.75
N GLU A 125 5.77 7.36 0.19
CA GLU A 125 4.33 7.63 0.31
C GLU A 125 3.82 8.49 -0.86
N ALA A 126 4.58 9.51 -1.26
CA ALA A 126 4.22 10.41 -2.35
C ALA A 126 4.43 9.80 -3.76
N TRP A 127 5.31 8.81 -3.89
CA TRP A 127 5.77 8.28 -5.18
C TRP A 127 4.62 7.82 -6.10
N LEU A 128 3.61 7.17 -5.50
CA LEU A 128 2.43 6.66 -6.20
C LEU A 128 1.67 7.76 -6.98
N PHE A 129 1.80 9.01 -6.51
CA PHE A 129 1.11 10.19 -7.02
C PHE A 129 2.05 11.18 -7.72
N SER A 130 3.27 10.76 -8.06
CA SER A 130 4.30 11.62 -8.68
C SER A 130 4.01 12.05 -10.12
N ARG A 131 2.84 11.69 -10.67
CA ARG A 131 2.36 12.13 -11.99
C ARG A 131 1.07 12.91 -11.84
N PRO A 132 0.79 13.88 -12.73
CA PRO A 132 -0.49 14.58 -12.74
C PRO A 132 -1.64 13.62 -13.06
N SER A 133 -2.83 13.97 -12.57
CA SER A 133 -4.11 13.34 -12.93
C SER A 133 -4.24 11.85 -12.59
N VAL A 134 -3.69 11.40 -11.45
CA VAL A 134 -3.88 10.03 -10.96
C VAL A 134 -5.35 9.84 -10.54
N ARG A 135 -6.07 8.96 -11.24
CA ARG A 135 -7.44 8.59 -10.84
C ARG A 135 -7.37 7.74 -9.60
N THR A 136 -7.89 8.29 -8.50
CA THR A 136 -7.70 7.75 -7.16
C THR A 136 -9.04 7.33 -6.60
N PHE A 137 -9.13 6.09 -6.09
CA PHE A 137 -10.29 5.61 -5.38
C PHE A 137 -9.96 5.39 -3.90
N ASN A 138 -10.67 6.09 -3.02
CA ASN A 138 -10.54 5.95 -1.57
C ASN A 138 -11.66 5.05 -1.05
N LEU A 139 -11.31 3.86 -0.57
CA LEU A 139 -12.28 2.87 -0.06
C LEU A 139 -12.90 3.28 1.27
N HIS A 140 -12.15 4.01 2.09
CA HIS A 140 -12.55 4.41 3.43
C HIS A 140 -11.78 5.64 3.89
N ASP A 141 -12.46 6.48 4.67
CA ASP A 141 -11.88 7.57 5.42
C ASP A 141 -12.42 7.48 6.85
N SER A 142 -11.51 7.25 7.79
CA SER A 142 -11.86 7.11 9.21
C SER A 142 -12.15 8.44 9.89
N GLY A 143 -11.67 9.56 9.32
CA GLY A 143 -11.68 10.88 9.92
C GLY A 143 -10.85 11.02 11.20
N VAL A 144 -9.99 10.05 11.53
CA VAL A 144 -9.18 10.09 12.76
C VAL A 144 -7.68 10.22 12.47
N ASN A 145 -6.96 10.83 13.40
CA ASN A 145 -5.51 10.75 13.41
C ASN A 145 -5.07 9.39 13.99
N HIS A 146 -4.71 8.45 13.12
CA HIS A 146 -4.30 7.09 13.51
C HIS A 146 -3.02 7.00 14.36
N TYR A 147 -2.27 8.09 14.52
CA TYR A 147 -1.17 8.15 15.49
C TYR A 147 -1.66 8.49 16.91
N GLU A 148 -2.82 9.12 17.03
CA GLU A 148 -3.37 9.65 18.29
C GLU A 148 -4.57 8.86 18.81
N ALA A 149 -5.33 8.21 17.92
CA ALA A 149 -6.59 7.55 18.27
C ALA A 149 -6.68 6.12 17.71
N THR A 150 -7.24 5.22 18.53
CA THR A 150 -7.65 3.88 18.11
C THR A 150 -8.87 3.94 17.20
N TYR A 151 -9.01 2.94 16.33
CA TYR A 151 -10.13 2.83 15.40
C TYR A 151 -10.46 1.35 15.17
N GLY A 152 -11.26 0.83 16.09
CA GLY A 152 -11.61 -0.59 16.16
C GLY A 152 -12.36 -1.11 14.93
N ARG A 153 -12.23 -2.42 14.69
CA ARG A 153 -12.80 -3.13 13.54
C ARG A 153 -14.32 -3.02 13.43
N ASP A 154 -15.00 -2.93 14.56
CA ASP A 154 -16.45 -2.72 14.68
C ASP A 154 -16.95 -1.46 13.97
N ARG A 155 -16.06 -0.50 13.67
CA ARG A 155 -16.40 0.76 12.98
C ARG A 155 -16.43 0.65 11.46
N TYR A 156 -15.79 -0.37 10.87
CA TYR A 156 -15.58 -0.43 9.41
C TYR A 156 -15.83 -1.81 8.80
N ALA A 157 -15.94 -2.86 9.60
CA ALA A 157 -16.23 -4.21 9.15
C ALA A 157 -17.51 -4.74 9.79
N PRO A 158 -18.30 -5.56 9.07
CA PRO A 158 -19.43 -6.25 9.68
C PRO A 158 -18.94 -7.21 10.77
N PRO A 159 -19.81 -7.56 11.73
CA PRO A 159 -19.52 -8.62 12.70
C PRO A 159 -19.12 -9.91 11.97
N ALA A 160 -18.10 -10.58 12.47
CA ALA A 160 -17.64 -11.88 11.96
C ALA A 160 -18.66 -12.99 12.25
#